data_AF-A0A258V5R7-F1
#
_entry.id   AF-A0A258V5R7-F1
#
_cell.length_a   1.000
_cell.length_b   1.000
_cell.length_c   1.000
_cell.angle_alpha   90.00
_cell.angle_beta   90.00
_cell.angle_gamma   90.00
#
_symmetry.space_group_name_H-M   'P 1'
#
loop_
_entity.id
_entity.type
_entity.pdbx_description
1 polymer ?
#
loop_
_entity_poly.entity_id
_entity_poly.type
_entity_poly.pdbx_seq_one_letter_code
_entity_poly.pdbx_strand_id
1 'polypeptide(L)'
;MRLFAVITLFLIDSLCFANDQKADQALKSVRFAVVESWPEPYAFFDFERNLNGGAWKEVFDELGKRMDVRVEHIHLSRNRVDAAIEKGTADVRCYFNEAWTSKPDLYFLRSLYS
;
A
#
# COMPACT_ATOMS: atom_id res chain seq x y z
N MET A 1 -16.34 -49.34 20.30
CA MET A 1 -17.05 -48.04 20.12
C MET A 1 -16.30 -46.82 20.67
N ARG A 2 -15.46 -46.90 21.72
CA ARG A 2 -14.75 -45.72 22.27
C ARG A 2 -13.55 -45.23 21.44
N LEU A 3 -12.96 -46.09 20.60
CA LEU A 3 -11.76 -45.75 19.80
C LEU A 3 -12.08 -44.86 18.58
N PHE A 4 -13.25 -45.03 17.95
CA PHE A 4 -13.66 -44.25 16.78
C PHE A 4 -13.93 -42.77 17.12
N ALA A 5 -14.46 -42.48 18.30
CA ALA A 5 -14.77 -41.11 18.73
C ALA A 5 -13.53 -40.24 18.97
N VAL A 6 -12.41 -40.85 19.41
CA VAL A 6 -11.15 -40.15 19.68
C VAL A 6 -10.45 -39.76 18.37
N ILE A 7 -10.49 -40.64 17.36
CA ILE A 7 -9.89 -40.39 16.04
C ILE A 7 -10.63 -39.27 15.30
N THR A 8 -11.97 -39.21 15.42
CA THR A 8 -12.76 -38.13 14.80
C THR A 8 -12.51 -36.77 15.44
N LEU A 9 -12.26 -36.70 16.75
CA LEU A 9 -11.95 -35.43 17.44
C LEU A 9 -10.58 -34.88 17.01
N PHE A 10 -9.55 -35.75 16.92
CA PHE A 10 -8.23 -35.34 16.45
C PHE A 10 -8.19 -34.83 15.00
N LEU A 11 -9.04 -35.37 14.12
CA LEU A 11 -9.09 -34.95 12.71
C LEU A 11 -9.78 -33.59 12.53
N ILE A 12 -10.74 -33.25 13.37
CA ILE A 12 -11.45 -31.95 13.32
C ILE A 12 -10.54 -30.82 13.82
N ASP A 13 -9.80 -31.04 14.91
CA ASP A 13 -8.84 -30.05 15.44
C ASP A 13 -7.74 -29.72 14.41
N SER A 14 -7.29 -30.73 13.66
CA SER A 14 -6.24 -30.57 12.63
C SER A 14 -6.71 -29.74 11.42
N LEU A 15 -8.00 -29.84 11.05
CA LEU A 15 -8.60 -29.06 9.97
C LEU A 15 -8.84 -27.59 10.37
N CYS A 16 -9.21 -27.32 11.63
CA CYS A 16 -9.35 -25.96 12.13
C CYS A 16 -8.01 -25.21 12.20
N PHE A 17 -6.95 -25.86 12.71
CA PHE A 17 -5.62 -25.24 12.84
C PHE A 17 -5.01 -24.85 11.47
N ALA A 18 -5.28 -25.62 10.42
CA ALA A 18 -4.81 -25.30 9.07
C ALA A 18 -5.54 -24.09 8.43
N ASN A 19 -6.77 -23.82 8.85
CA ASN A 19 -7.58 -22.74 8.27
C ASN A 19 -7.24 -21.37 8.88
N ASP A 20 -6.88 -21.33 10.17
CA ASP A 20 -6.43 -20.10 10.84
C ASP A 20 -5.09 -19.58 10.30
N GLN A 21 -4.16 -20.48 9.94
CA GLN A 21 -2.86 -20.10 9.38
C GLN A 21 -2.95 -19.45 7.99
N LYS A 22 -4.03 -19.70 7.24
CA LYS A 22 -4.21 -19.18 5.88
C LYS A 22 -4.75 -17.74 5.85
N ALA A 23 -5.43 -17.31 6.90
CA ALA A 23 -5.99 -15.96 7.02
C ALA A 23 -4.94 -14.93 7.49
N ASP A 24 -3.94 -15.35 8.25
CA ASP A 24 -2.91 -14.48 8.85
C ASP A 24 -1.73 -14.13 7.90
N GLN A 25 -1.68 -14.75 6.72
CA GLN A 25 -0.68 -14.47 5.67
C GLN A 25 -1.24 -13.60 4.54
N ALA A 26 -2.32 -12.85 4.78
CA ALA A 26 -2.67 -11.77 3.88
C ALA A 26 -1.60 -10.68 4.01
N LEU A 27 -0.67 -10.60 3.04
CA LEU A 27 0.34 -9.55 2.95
C LEU A 27 -0.26 -8.21 3.41
N LYS A 28 0.32 -7.65 4.47
CA LYS A 28 -0.09 -6.33 4.99
C LYS A 28 -0.04 -5.36 3.81
N SER A 29 -1.15 -4.65 3.55
CA SER A 29 -1.19 -3.69 2.46
C SER A 29 -0.82 -2.29 2.92
N VAL A 30 -0.25 -1.51 2.01
CA VAL A 30 0.06 -0.09 2.18
C VAL A 30 -0.60 0.68 1.05
N ARG A 31 -1.45 1.64 1.41
CA ARG A 31 -2.26 2.44 0.49
C ARG A 31 -1.57 3.77 0.20
N PHE A 32 -1.03 3.91 -1.00
CA PHE A 32 -0.43 5.15 -1.48
C PHE A 32 -1.51 6.06 -2.08
N ALA A 33 -1.55 7.30 -1.63
CA ALA A 33 -2.35 8.34 -2.27
C ALA A 33 -1.72 8.70 -3.62
N VAL A 34 -2.44 8.41 -4.70
CA VAL A 34 -2.05 8.73 -6.07
C VAL A 34 -2.82 9.98 -6.51
N VAL A 35 -2.10 11.05 -6.82
CA VAL A 35 -2.73 12.30 -7.26
C VAL A 35 -2.90 12.27 -8.76
N GLU A 36 -4.15 12.37 -9.21
CA GLU A 36 -4.52 12.23 -10.63
C GLU A 36 -3.92 13.31 -11.55
N SER A 37 -3.49 14.44 -10.97
CA SER A 37 -2.87 15.55 -11.71
C SER A 37 -1.35 15.45 -11.79
N TRP A 38 -0.74 14.34 -11.36
CA TRP A 38 0.70 14.14 -11.50
C TRP A 38 1.07 14.10 -13.00
N PRO A 39 2.01 14.95 -13.43
CA PRO A 39 2.40 14.99 -14.83
C PRO A 39 3.35 13.85 -15.17
N GLU A 40 3.43 13.53 -16.46
CA GLU A 40 4.52 12.74 -17.01
C GLU A 40 5.87 13.46 -16.80
N PRO A 41 6.99 12.73 -16.62
CA PRO A 41 7.12 11.26 -16.61
C PRO A 41 6.90 10.63 -15.21
N TYR A 42 6.41 11.40 -14.23
CA TYR A 42 6.31 10.94 -12.85
C TYR A 42 5.17 9.94 -12.65
N ALA A 43 4.09 10.09 -13.40
CA ALA A 43 2.97 9.17 -13.44
C ALA A 43 2.45 9.03 -14.88
N PHE A 44 2.23 7.79 -15.30
CA PHE A 44 1.46 7.48 -16.51
C PHE A 44 0.17 6.80 -16.09
N PHE A 45 -0.97 7.37 -16.51
CA PHE A 45 -2.29 6.82 -16.23
C PHE A 45 -2.84 6.10 -17.46
N ASP A 46 -3.50 4.96 -17.27
CA ASP A 46 -4.20 4.27 -18.35
C ASP A 46 -5.56 4.93 -18.69
N PHE A 47 -6.32 4.32 -19.61
CA PHE A 47 -7.64 4.82 -20.01
C PHE A 47 -8.67 4.81 -18.86
N GLU A 48 -8.51 3.91 -17.90
CA GLU A 48 -9.35 3.81 -16.70
C GLU A 48 -8.84 4.71 -15.56
N ARG A 49 -7.78 5.49 -15.82
CA ARG A 49 -7.09 6.40 -14.89
C ARG A 49 -6.36 5.69 -13.75
N ASN A 50 -6.02 4.41 -13.92
CA ASN A 50 -5.15 3.71 -12.99
C ASN A 50 -3.69 4.06 -13.25
N LEU A 51 -2.87 4.07 -12.20
CA LEU A 51 -1.42 4.31 -12.31
C LEU A 51 -0.75 3.10 -12.96
N ASN A 52 -0.38 3.25 -14.23
CA ASN A 52 0.16 2.18 -15.07
C ASN A 52 1.69 2.28 -15.27
N GLY A 53 2.30 3.43 -14.99
CA GLY A 53 3.74 3.59 -15.07
C GLY A 53 4.27 4.87 -14.42
N GLY A 54 5.57 5.10 -14.59
CA GLY A 54 6.24 6.35 -14.23
C GLY A 54 7.05 6.22 -12.95
N ALA A 55 7.83 7.26 -12.66
CA ALA A 55 8.77 7.24 -11.54
C ALA A 55 8.11 6.88 -10.21
N TRP A 56 6.88 7.36 -9.95
CA TRP A 56 6.18 7.04 -8.70
C TRP A 56 5.75 5.58 -8.62
N LYS A 57 5.28 4.99 -9.72
CA LYS A 57 4.90 3.58 -9.73
C LYS A 57 6.11 2.69 -9.43
N GLU A 58 7.25 2.98 -10.06
CA GLU A 58 8.49 2.23 -9.82
C GLU A 58 8.94 2.33 -8.36
N VAL A 59 8.86 3.53 -7.77
CA VAL A 59 9.16 3.74 -6.35
C VAL A 59 8.20 2.94 -5.46
N PHE A 60 6.89 2.99 -5.71
CA PHE A 60 5.90 2.27 -4.89
C PHE A 60 6.09 0.76 -4.98
N ASP A 61 6.25 0.23 -6.19
CA ASP A 61 6.48 -1.20 -6.43
C ASP A 61 7.75 -1.68 -5.72
N GLU A 62 8.85 -0.93 -5.82
CA GLU A 62 10.11 -1.27 -5.16
C GLU A 62 10.02 -1.17 -3.63
N LEU A 63 9.30 -0.18 -3.10
CA LEU A 63 9.04 -0.06 -1.66
C LEU A 63 8.23 -1.27 -1.16
N GLY A 64 7.19 -1.65 -1.90
CA GLY A 64 6.35 -2.81 -1.63
C GLY A 64 7.17 -4.10 -1.55
N LYS A 65 8.05 -4.33 -2.54
CA LYS A 65 8.95 -5.48 -2.56
C LYS A 65 9.90 -5.51 -1.38
N ARG A 66 10.54 -4.37 -1.04
CA ARG A 66 11.52 -4.30 0.06
C ARG A 66 10.90 -4.49 1.44
N MET A 67 9.65 -4.08 1.59
CA MET A 67 8.92 -4.15 2.86
C MET A 67 8.07 -5.42 2.98
N ASP A 68 8.01 -6.25 1.93
CA ASP A 68 7.13 -7.42 1.84
C ASP A 68 5.66 -7.07 2.14
N VAL A 69 5.17 -6.01 1.45
CA VAL A 69 3.79 -5.51 1.59
C VAL A 69 3.11 -5.40 0.23
N ARG A 70 1.79 -5.55 0.22
CA ARG A 70 0.99 -5.28 -0.98
C ARG A 70 0.85 -3.78 -1.16
N VAL A 71 1.15 -3.28 -2.36
CA VAL A 71 0.92 -1.89 -2.72
C VAL A 71 -0.50 -1.72 -3.22
N GLU A 72 -1.23 -0.75 -2.67
CA GLU A 72 -2.55 -0.35 -3.12
C GLU A 72 -2.52 1.14 -3.50
N HIS A 73 -3.23 1.51 -4.58
CA HIS A 73 -3.30 2.88 -5.06
C HIS A 73 -4.67 3.48 -4.74
N ILE A 74 -4.68 4.58 -4.01
CA ILE A 74 -5.88 5.35 -3.71
C ILE A 74 -5.84 6.63 -4.54
N HIS A 75 -6.61 6.63 -5.64
CA HIS A 75 -6.67 7.75 -6.58
C HIS A 75 -7.49 8.90 -5.99
N LEU A 76 -6.86 10.08 -5.89
CA LEU A 76 -7.44 11.25 -5.24
C LEU A 76 -7.11 12.53 -6.03
N SER A 77 -8.02 13.50 -5.97
CA SER A 77 -7.67 14.89 -6.29
C SER A 77 -6.74 15.45 -5.21
N ARG A 78 -5.85 16.38 -5.59
CA ARG A 78 -4.82 16.93 -4.69
C ARG A 78 -5.37 17.45 -3.37
N ASN A 79 -6.53 18.11 -3.39
CA ASN A 79 -7.19 18.68 -2.21
C ASN A 79 -7.84 17.64 -1.27
N ARG A 80 -7.83 16.35 -1.61
CA ARG A 80 -8.42 15.26 -0.81
C ARG A 80 -7.36 14.39 -0.13
N VAL A 81 -6.09 14.57 -0.48
CA VAL A 81 -4.98 13.76 0.04
C VAL A 81 -4.87 13.91 1.57
N ASP A 82 -4.84 15.14 2.08
CA ASP A 82 -4.67 15.37 3.52
C ASP A 82 -5.81 14.76 4.34
N ALA A 83 -7.06 14.97 3.91
CA ALA A 83 -8.22 14.35 4.53
C ALA A 83 -8.19 12.81 4.47
N ALA A 84 -7.58 12.22 3.44
CA ALA A 84 -7.44 10.76 3.32
C ALA A 84 -6.38 10.20 4.27
N ILE A 85 -5.29 10.94 4.48
CA ILE A 85 -4.26 10.60 5.47
C ILE A 85 -4.83 10.70 6.88
N GLU A 86 -5.51 11.80 7.21
CA GLU A 86 -6.13 12.01 8.53
C GLU A 86 -7.17 10.93 8.88
N LYS A 87 -7.95 10.49 7.89
CA LYS A 87 -8.96 9.44 8.07
C LYS A 87 -8.39 8.02 8.02
N GLY A 88 -7.11 7.86 7.69
CA GLY A 88 -6.48 6.56 7.48
C GLY A 88 -7.09 5.78 6.31
N THR A 89 -7.65 6.47 5.30
CA THR A 89 -8.05 5.83 4.04
C THR A 89 -6.89 5.74 3.04
N ALA A 90 -5.83 6.51 3.27
CA ALA A 90 -4.51 6.32 2.67
C ALA A 90 -3.46 6.27 3.80
N ASP A 91 -2.38 5.53 3.58
CA ASP A 91 -1.29 5.35 4.54
C ASP A 91 -0.09 6.24 4.22
N VAL A 92 0.14 6.51 2.94
CA VAL A 92 1.31 7.27 2.47
C VAL A 92 0.86 8.34 1.47
N ARG A 93 1.33 9.58 1.67
CA ARG A 93 1.25 10.66 0.67
C ARG A 93 2.64 10.92 0.09
N CYS A 94 2.72 11.10 -1.22
CA CYS A 94 3.94 11.50 -1.91
C CYS A 94 3.80 12.93 -2.43
N TYR A 95 4.82 13.75 -2.18
CA TYR A 95 4.85 15.15 -2.60
C TYR A 95 6.11 15.42 -3.43
N PHE A 96 5.92 16.06 -4.58
CA PHE A 96 7.01 16.59 -5.38
C PHE A 96 7.00 18.11 -5.25
N ASN A 97 8.11 18.69 -4.82
CA ASN A 97 8.32 20.13 -4.90
C ASN A 97 9.38 20.39 -5.95
N GLU A 98 9.05 20.90 -7.14
CA GLU A 98 10.04 21.19 -8.20
C GLU A 98 11.25 22.01 -7.72
N ALA A 99 11.09 22.84 -6.69
CA ALA A 99 12.17 23.60 -6.08
C ALA A 99 13.30 22.73 -5.50
N TRP A 100 13.02 21.46 -5.18
CA TRP A 100 14.01 20.49 -4.72
C TRP A 100 15.15 20.24 -5.72
N THR A 101 14.92 20.44 -7.02
CA THR A 101 15.96 20.28 -8.04
C THR A 101 17.02 21.38 -7.93
N SER A 102 16.59 22.60 -7.61
CA SER A 102 17.47 23.76 -7.45
C SER A 102 18.06 23.90 -6.05
N LYS A 103 17.43 23.31 -5.03
CA LYS A 103 17.84 23.40 -3.62
C LYS A 103 17.60 22.08 -2.85
N PRO A 104 18.21 20.97 -3.25
CA PRO A 104 17.91 19.64 -2.70
C PRO A 104 18.08 19.57 -1.18
N ASP A 105 19.08 20.28 -0.64
CA ASP A 105 19.41 20.31 0.79
C ASP A 105 18.27 20.84 1.68
N LEU A 106 17.38 21.68 1.13
CA LEU A 106 16.26 22.26 1.88
C LEU A 106 15.07 21.30 2.02
N TYR A 107 15.02 20.24 1.22
CA TYR A 107 13.86 19.36 1.11
C TYR A 107 14.09 17.94 1.64
N PHE A 108 15.29 17.63 2.13
CA PHE A 108 15.62 16.29 2.64
C PHE A 108 14.83 15.89 3.91
N LEU A 109 14.25 16.84 4.66
CA LEU A 109 13.64 16.54 5.98
C LEU A 109 12.41 17.38 6.38
N ARG A 110 11.85 18.25 5.52
CA ARG A 110 10.88 19.29 5.95
C ARG A 110 9.41 19.06 5.55
N SER A 111 8.96 17.85 5.24
CA SER A 111 7.53 17.61 4.90
C SER A 111 6.63 17.19 6.08
N LEU A 112 7.20 17.06 7.29
CA LEU A 112 6.45 16.63 8.49
C LEU A 112 5.76 17.75 9.28
N TYR A 113 5.97 19.02 8.93
CA TYR A 113 5.31 20.14 9.61
C TYR A 113 5.02 21.30 8.65
N SER A 114 3.88 21.21 7.97
CA SER A 114 3.17 22.35 7.38
C SER A 114 1.70 22.01 7.29
#